data_AF-A0A4U6D346-F1
#
_entry.id   AF-A0A4U6D346-F1
#
_cell.length_a   1.000
_cell.length_b   1.000
_cell.length_c   1.000
_cell.angle_alpha   90.00
_cell.angle_beta   90.00
_cell.angle_gamma   90.00
#
_symmetry.space_group_name_H-M   'P 1'
#
loop_
_entity.id
_entity.type
_entity.pdbx_description
1 polymer ?
#
loop_
_entity_poly.entity_id
_entity_poly.type
_entity_poly.pdbx_seq_one_letter_code
_entity_poly.pdbx_strand_id
1 'polypeptide(L)'
;MEEKNYSGTIPSQEDGSKINVESSIDLKNVELAKSLYETAKNRLFDVNNWQKLTGKFLANFQLTDQSGNPEDSPVRQGMYFQIDIPGPGSKAGEGYDWVKVEKIEVYNSPDIESVGIRVRPAPNPLSTNENIAHFYSGEATSTFTVTREMTKITAAVYDRNTKPNQDTDQLSDQLRNAIIGISGIISFSRIQWKTLTDALIKQDE
;
A
#
# COMPACT_ATOMS: atom_id res chain seq x y z
N MET A 1 8.78 -11.26 13.29
CA MET A 1 9.64 -11.45 12.11
C MET A 1 10.55 -10.24 11.95
N GLU A 2 11.72 -10.44 11.37
CA GLU A 2 12.62 -9.37 10.94
C GLU A 2 12.06 -8.70 9.68
N GLU A 3 12.17 -7.37 9.59
CA GLU A 3 11.66 -6.60 8.46
C GLU A 3 12.56 -6.78 7.25
N LYS A 4 11.98 -7.15 6.11
CA LYS A 4 12.72 -7.39 4.86
C LYS A 4 13.00 -6.06 4.14
N ASN A 5 13.73 -5.17 4.80
CA ASN A 5 14.02 -3.81 4.30
C ASN A 5 15.23 -3.73 3.35
N TYR A 6 15.44 -4.72 2.48
CA TYR A 6 16.60 -4.73 1.57
C TYR A 6 16.64 -3.52 0.64
N SER A 7 15.47 -3.02 0.24
CA SER A 7 15.34 -1.82 -0.60
C SER A 7 15.53 -0.50 0.17
N GLY A 8 15.62 -0.52 1.51
CA GLY A 8 15.76 0.69 2.32
C GLY A 8 14.59 1.67 2.17
N THR A 9 13.40 1.15 1.87
CA THR A 9 12.19 1.95 1.66
C THR A 9 11.40 2.13 2.96
N ILE A 10 11.42 1.16 3.86
CA ILE A 10 10.67 1.22 5.13
C ILE A 10 11.31 2.29 6.05
N PRO A 11 10.57 3.33 6.46
CA PRO A 11 11.10 4.37 7.34
C PRO A 11 11.11 3.92 8.82
N SER A 12 11.72 4.74 9.67
CA SER A 12 11.66 4.60 11.13
C SER A 12 10.20 4.65 11.63
N GLN A 13 9.95 3.91 12.72
CA GLN A 13 8.77 4.12 13.56
C GLN A 13 9.13 5.13 14.64
N GLU A 14 8.45 6.27 14.66
CA GLU A 14 8.71 7.36 15.60
C GLU A 14 7.52 7.60 16.51
N ASP A 15 6.29 7.56 15.98
CA ASP A 15 5.09 7.93 16.73
C ASP A 15 3.83 7.23 16.22
N GLY A 16 2.78 7.06 17.01
CA GLY A 16 1.58 6.33 16.59
C GLY A 16 1.80 4.82 16.47
N SER A 17 0.98 4.16 15.65
CA SER A 17 0.97 2.71 15.53
C SER A 17 1.87 2.19 14.40
N LYS A 18 2.20 0.90 14.51
CA LYS A 18 2.94 0.12 13.53
C LYS A 18 2.11 -1.06 13.07
N ILE A 19 2.01 -1.27 11.76
CA ILE A 19 1.32 -2.42 11.17
C ILE A 19 2.31 -3.13 10.26
N ASN A 20 2.53 -4.42 10.52
CA ASN A 20 3.28 -5.29 9.64
C ASN A 20 2.35 -6.44 9.25
N VAL A 21 2.17 -6.64 7.96
CA VAL A 21 1.44 -7.77 7.39
C VAL A 21 2.30 -8.39 6.32
N GLU A 22 2.43 -9.71 6.35
CA GLU A 22 3.25 -10.46 5.41
C GLU A 22 2.58 -11.76 4.99
N SER A 23 2.91 -12.19 3.79
CA SER A 23 2.65 -13.52 3.27
C SER A 23 3.93 -14.04 2.65
N SER A 24 4.21 -15.33 2.82
CA SER A 24 5.41 -15.94 2.25
C SER A 24 5.14 -17.34 1.69
N ILE A 25 5.93 -17.72 0.70
CA ILE A 25 5.87 -19.02 0.06
C ILE A 25 7.28 -19.55 -0.25
N ASP A 26 7.51 -20.83 0.00
CA ASP A 26 8.74 -21.53 -0.35
C ASP A 26 8.55 -22.31 -1.65
N LEU A 27 9.50 -22.17 -2.57
CA LEU A 27 9.50 -22.83 -3.87
C LEU A 27 10.53 -23.95 -3.89
N LYS A 28 10.40 -24.85 -4.86
CA LYS A 28 11.26 -26.04 -4.97
C LYS A 28 12.71 -25.71 -5.34
N ASN A 29 12.93 -24.60 -6.05
CA ASN A 29 14.25 -24.17 -6.50
C ASN A 29 14.28 -22.65 -6.77
N VAL A 30 15.48 -22.14 -7.03
CA VAL A 30 15.73 -20.71 -7.22
C VAL A 30 15.12 -20.20 -8.52
N GLU A 31 15.06 -21.03 -9.56
CA GLU A 31 14.50 -20.67 -10.87
C GLU A 31 12.98 -20.38 -10.76
N LEU A 32 12.25 -21.24 -10.05
CA LEU A 32 10.83 -21.03 -9.77
C LEU A 32 10.60 -19.80 -8.90
N ALA A 33 11.46 -19.57 -7.90
CA ALA A 33 11.38 -18.39 -7.05
C ALA A 33 11.65 -17.10 -7.85
N LYS A 34 12.66 -17.08 -8.73
CA LYS A 34 12.93 -15.94 -9.63
C LYS A 34 11.76 -15.64 -10.56
N SER A 35 11.15 -16.68 -11.13
CA SER A 35 9.96 -16.54 -11.97
C SER A 35 8.78 -15.92 -11.19
N LEU A 36 8.47 -16.47 -10.02
CA LEU A 36 7.39 -15.94 -9.19
C LEU A 36 7.68 -14.53 -8.65
N TYR A 37 8.94 -14.21 -8.36
CA TYR A 37 9.35 -12.87 -7.96
C TYR A 37 9.02 -11.83 -9.04
N GLU A 38 9.40 -12.08 -10.29
CA GLU A 38 9.10 -11.15 -11.39
C GLU A 38 7.58 -11.00 -11.60
N THR A 39 6.82 -12.09 -11.50
CA THR A 39 5.35 -12.03 -11.53
C THR A 39 4.79 -11.19 -10.38
N ALA A 40 5.25 -11.41 -9.14
CA ALA A 40 4.79 -10.68 -7.96
C ALA A 40 5.18 -9.20 -8.00
N LYS A 41 6.38 -8.89 -8.51
CA LYS A 41 6.85 -7.52 -8.76
C LYS A 41 5.97 -6.83 -9.81
N ASN A 42 5.66 -7.48 -10.93
CA ASN A 42 4.77 -6.91 -11.94
C ASN A 42 3.36 -6.64 -11.38
N ARG A 43 2.80 -7.58 -10.60
CA ARG A 43 1.52 -7.40 -9.90
C ARG A 43 1.57 -6.24 -8.90
N LEU A 44 2.68 -6.08 -8.19
CA LEU A 44 2.86 -4.97 -7.25
C LEU A 44 2.87 -3.62 -7.98
N PHE A 45 3.46 -3.54 -9.18
CA PHE A 45 3.53 -2.29 -9.94
C PHE A 45 2.23 -1.94 -10.67
N ASP A 46 1.37 -2.93 -10.88
CA ASP A 46 0.07 -2.82 -11.54
C ASP A 46 -1.05 -2.48 -10.53
N VAL A 47 -0.96 -1.27 -9.96
CA VAL A 47 -1.84 -0.76 -8.90
C VAL A 47 -3.32 -0.80 -9.30
N ASN A 48 -3.63 -0.49 -10.56
CA ASN A 48 -4.99 -0.50 -11.10
C ASN A 48 -5.67 -1.89 -11.01
N ASN A 49 -4.88 -2.96 -11.01
CA ASN A 49 -5.40 -4.33 -10.97
C ASN A 49 -5.34 -4.99 -9.59
N TRP A 50 -4.93 -4.28 -8.53
CA TRP A 50 -4.87 -4.86 -7.18
C TRP A 50 -6.20 -5.42 -6.71
N GLN A 51 -7.31 -4.69 -6.89
CA GLN A 51 -8.64 -5.18 -6.51
C GLN A 51 -9.06 -6.40 -7.33
N LYS A 52 -8.76 -6.41 -8.64
CA LYS A 52 -9.04 -7.57 -9.51
C LYS A 52 -8.24 -8.80 -9.07
N LEU A 53 -7.00 -8.60 -8.65
CA LEU A 53 -6.11 -9.64 -8.14
C LEU A 53 -6.63 -10.26 -6.83
N THR A 54 -7.20 -9.44 -5.94
CA THR A 54 -7.72 -9.87 -4.63
C THR A 54 -9.20 -10.25 -4.60
N GLY A 55 -9.95 -9.93 -5.66
CA GLY A 55 -11.41 -9.87 -5.63
C GLY A 55 -11.94 -8.64 -4.87
N LYS A 56 -13.28 -8.55 -4.71
CA LYS A 56 -13.98 -7.38 -4.12
C LYS A 56 -13.73 -7.12 -2.62
N PHE A 57 -12.76 -7.80 -2.02
CA PHE A 57 -12.43 -7.64 -0.60
C PHE A 57 -11.47 -6.47 -0.35
N LEU A 58 -10.69 -6.08 -1.35
CA LEU A 58 -9.79 -4.93 -1.28
C LEU A 58 -10.53 -3.65 -1.71
N ALA A 59 -10.17 -2.51 -1.13
CA ALA A 59 -10.49 -1.18 -1.65
C ALA A 59 -10.10 -1.07 -3.13
N ASN A 60 -10.80 -0.21 -3.88
CA ASN A 60 -10.44 -0.01 -5.28
C ASN A 60 -9.31 1.02 -5.35
N PHE A 61 -8.25 0.71 -6.11
CA PHE A 61 -7.09 1.58 -6.29
C PHE A 61 -7.02 2.02 -7.75
N GLN A 62 -6.90 3.32 -7.97
CA GLN A 62 -6.63 3.90 -9.28
C GLN A 62 -5.32 4.68 -9.19
N LEU A 63 -4.38 4.33 -10.06
CA LEU A 63 -3.16 5.07 -10.27
C LEU A 63 -3.47 6.34 -11.06
N THR A 64 -2.88 7.46 -10.64
CA THR A 64 -3.02 8.75 -11.31
C THR A 64 -1.67 9.45 -11.42
N ASP A 65 -1.56 10.36 -12.39
CA ASP A 65 -0.42 11.26 -12.51
C ASP A 65 -0.42 12.33 -11.38
N GLN A 66 0.54 13.26 -11.42
CA GLN A 66 0.66 14.33 -10.42
C GLN A 66 -0.50 15.34 -10.45
N SER A 67 -1.27 15.37 -11.54
CA SER A 67 -2.43 16.24 -11.72
C SER A 67 -3.74 15.51 -11.43
N GLY A 68 -3.70 14.26 -10.97
CA GLY A 68 -4.88 13.45 -10.67
C GLY A 68 -5.54 12.79 -11.89
N ASN A 69 -4.90 12.83 -13.07
CA ASN A 69 -5.45 12.14 -14.24
C ASN A 69 -5.19 10.63 -14.12
N PRO A 70 -6.18 9.76 -14.38
CA PRO A 70 -5.98 8.31 -14.39
C PRO A 70 -4.88 7.89 -15.35
N GLU A 71 -4.01 6.99 -14.89
CA GLU A 71 -2.91 6.46 -15.68
C GLU A 71 -2.91 4.93 -15.68
N ASP A 72 -2.72 4.35 -16.87
CA ASP A 72 -2.60 2.90 -17.09
C ASP A 72 -1.14 2.55 -17.41
N SER A 73 -0.29 2.67 -16.40
CA SER A 73 1.15 2.39 -16.49
C SER A 73 1.66 1.77 -15.19
N PRO A 74 2.86 1.15 -15.20
CA PRO A 74 3.51 0.78 -13.95
C PRO A 74 3.73 2.00 -13.07
N VAL A 75 3.44 1.87 -11.78
CA VAL A 75 3.64 2.94 -10.80
C VAL A 75 5.06 3.52 -10.81
N ARG A 76 5.14 4.84 -10.71
CA ARG A 76 6.39 5.62 -10.65
C ARG A 76 6.38 6.58 -9.46
N GLN A 77 7.57 6.96 -9.01
CA GLN A 77 7.72 7.96 -7.95
C GLN A 77 7.05 9.28 -8.36
N GLY A 78 6.32 9.89 -7.42
CA GLY A 78 5.58 11.14 -7.60
C GLY A 78 4.14 10.96 -8.06
N MET A 79 3.74 9.76 -8.51
CA MET A 79 2.34 9.44 -8.84
C MET A 79 1.47 9.34 -7.59
N TYR A 80 0.15 9.26 -7.78
CA TYR A 80 -0.83 9.18 -6.69
C TYR A 80 -1.68 7.93 -6.82
N PHE A 81 -2.08 7.36 -5.68
CA PHE A 81 -3.16 6.38 -5.62
C PHE A 81 -4.41 7.09 -5.13
N GLN A 82 -5.45 7.04 -5.94
CA GLN A 82 -6.83 7.32 -5.52
C GLN A 82 -7.41 6.02 -4.99
N ILE A 83 -7.96 6.05 -3.77
CA ILE A 83 -8.43 4.88 -3.04
C ILE A 83 -9.92 5.04 -2.75
N ASP A 84 -10.73 4.14 -3.28
CA ASP A 84 -12.15 4.03 -2.97
C ASP A 84 -12.34 3.00 -1.85
N ILE A 85 -12.48 3.50 -0.63
CA ILE A 85 -12.69 2.69 0.56
C ILE A 85 -14.19 2.52 0.77
N PRO A 86 -14.70 1.29 0.96
CA PRO A 86 -16.12 1.08 1.24
C PRO A 86 -16.62 1.90 2.42
N GLY A 87 -17.59 2.79 2.16
CA GLY A 87 -18.16 3.70 3.15
C GLY A 87 -18.21 5.14 2.65
N PRO A 88 -18.71 6.08 3.45
CA PRO A 88 -18.70 7.49 3.08
C PRO A 88 -17.27 8.05 3.17
N GLY A 89 -16.74 8.48 2.02
CA GLY A 89 -15.37 9.03 1.93
C GLY A 89 -15.19 10.41 2.58
N SER A 90 -13.95 10.92 2.50
CA SER A 90 -13.59 12.25 3.00
C SER A 90 -14.17 13.38 2.13
N LYS A 91 -14.51 14.55 2.72
CA LYS A 91 -14.86 15.74 1.90
C LYS A 91 -13.62 16.30 1.21
N ALA A 92 -12.47 16.27 1.89
CA ALA A 92 -11.19 16.73 1.34
C ALA A 92 -10.77 15.95 0.08
N GLY A 93 -11.08 14.66 0.01
CA GLY A 93 -10.82 13.81 -1.14
C GLY A 93 -11.99 13.63 -2.10
N GLU A 94 -13.06 14.41 -1.93
CA GLU A 94 -14.29 14.33 -2.73
C GLU A 94 -14.87 12.89 -2.82
N GLY A 95 -14.80 12.17 -1.70
CA GLY A 95 -15.25 10.78 -1.59
C GLY A 95 -14.13 9.73 -1.65
N TYR A 96 -12.89 10.14 -1.92
CA TYR A 96 -11.74 9.24 -2.00
C TYR A 96 -10.69 9.50 -0.92
N ASP A 97 -9.84 8.51 -0.72
CA ASP A 97 -8.58 8.65 0.00
C ASP A 97 -7.42 8.79 -1.00
N TRP A 98 -6.43 9.60 -0.67
CA TRP A 98 -5.31 9.90 -1.56
C TRP A 98 -3.97 9.67 -0.87
N VAL A 99 -3.07 8.98 -1.57
CA VAL A 99 -1.67 8.82 -1.16
C VAL A 99 -0.74 9.12 -2.33
N LYS A 100 0.42 9.70 -2.05
CA LYS A 100 1.47 9.97 -3.02
C LYS A 100 2.59 8.94 -2.90
N VAL A 101 3.09 8.46 -4.03
CA VAL A 101 4.28 7.61 -4.10
C VAL A 101 5.52 8.46 -3.85
N GLU A 102 6.08 8.35 -2.65
CA GLU A 102 7.24 9.15 -2.25
C GLU A 102 8.58 8.49 -2.58
N LYS A 103 8.62 7.15 -2.64
CA LYS A 103 9.87 6.42 -2.90
C LYS A 103 9.59 5.07 -3.56
N ILE A 104 10.37 4.71 -4.57
CA ILE A 104 10.45 3.34 -5.10
C ILE A 104 11.93 2.96 -5.16
N GLU A 105 12.29 1.81 -4.62
CA GLU A 105 13.66 1.29 -4.69
C GLU A 105 13.66 -0.20 -5.02
N VAL A 106 14.69 -0.60 -5.77
CA VAL A 106 14.94 -2.00 -6.14
C VAL A 106 16.32 -2.38 -5.62
N TYR A 107 16.38 -3.53 -4.96
CA TYR A 107 17.62 -4.19 -4.55
C TYR A 107 17.76 -5.50 -5.32
N ASN A 108 18.95 -5.77 -5.84
CA ASN A 108 19.24 -6.99 -6.58
C ASN A 108 20.63 -7.53 -6.25
N SER A 109 20.69 -8.82 -5.95
CA SER A 109 21.88 -9.62 -5.73
C SER A 109 21.58 -11.07 -6.17
N PRO A 110 22.59 -11.94 -6.32
CA PRO A 110 22.36 -13.32 -6.78
C PRO A 110 21.29 -14.07 -5.98
N ASP A 111 21.35 -13.92 -4.66
CA ASP A 111 20.53 -14.68 -3.72
C ASP A 111 19.29 -13.91 -3.25
N ILE A 112 19.29 -12.58 -3.39
CA ILE A 112 18.23 -11.71 -2.87
C ILE A 112 17.81 -10.68 -3.91
N GLU A 113 16.51 -10.63 -4.19
CA GLU A 113 15.87 -9.58 -4.99
C GLU A 113 14.77 -8.94 -4.15
N SER A 114 14.65 -7.62 -4.17
CA SER A 114 13.62 -6.93 -3.41
C SER A 114 13.19 -5.65 -4.10
N VAL A 115 11.92 -5.34 -4.03
CA VAL A 115 11.38 -4.05 -4.44
C VAL A 115 10.49 -3.50 -3.34
N GLY A 116 10.53 -2.18 -3.15
CA GLY A 116 9.67 -1.46 -2.22
C GLY A 116 9.05 -0.23 -2.85
N ILE A 117 7.77 -0.01 -2.58
CA ILE A 117 7.01 1.19 -2.96
C ILE A 117 6.49 1.80 -1.67
N ARG A 118 6.94 3.01 -1.35
CA ARG A 118 6.47 3.76 -0.19
C ARG A 118 5.53 4.86 -0.63
N VAL A 119 4.38 4.91 0.02
CA VAL A 119 3.37 5.95 -0.16
C VAL A 119 3.09 6.69 1.15
N ARG A 120 2.62 7.92 1.01
CA ARG A 120 2.25 8.80 2.13
C ARG A 120 0.87 9.43 1.87
N PRO A 121 -0.01 9.54 2.88
CA PRO A 121 -1.23 10.34 2.78
C PRO A 121 -0.97 11.72 2.19
N ALA A 122 -1.84 12.14 1.27
CA ALA A 122 -1.66 13.38 0.53
C ALA A 122 -3.00 14.10 0.31
N PRO A 123 -2.97 15.39 -0.06
CA PRO A 123 -4.16 16.08 -0.54
C PRO A 123 -4.64 15.51 -1.87
N ASN A 124 -5.90 15.77 -2.20
CA ASN A 124 -6.45 15.45 -3.51
C ASN A 124 -5.80 16.34 -4.59
N PRO A 125 -5.06 15.77 -5.56
CA PRO A 125 -4.37 16.57 -6.59
C PRO A 125 -5.34 17.31 -7.54
N LEU A 126 -6.63 16.95 -7.55
CA LEU A 126 -7.68 17.61 -8.33
C LEU A 126 -8.28 18.82 -7.60
N SER A 127 -7.97 19.01 -6.31
CA SER A 127 -8.54 20.07 -5.48
C SER A 127 -7.51 21.16 -5.19
N THR A 128 -7.98 22.39 -4.98
CA THR A 128 -7.16 23.46 -4.39
C THR A 128 -7.07 23.35 -2.86
N ASN A 129 -7.79 22.39 -2.26
CA ASN A 129 -7.72 22.12 -0.83
C ASN A 129 -6.47 21.31 -0.51
N GLU A 130 -5.57 21.89 0.29
CA GLU A 130 -4.30 21.26 0.68
C GLU A 130 -4.44 20.33 1.90
N ASN A 131 -5.66 20.10 2.40
CA ASN A 131 -5.90 19.16 3.50
C ASN A 131 -5.64 17.71 3.05
N ILE A 132 -5.04 16.92 3.94
CA ILE A 132 -4.80 15.50 3.72
C ILE A 132 -6.13 14.76 3.57
N ALA A 133 -6.35 14.19 2.39
CA ALA A 133 -7.55 13.44 2.06
C ALA A 133 -7.34 11.96 2.41
N HIS A 134 -7.16 11.66 3.70
CA HIS A 134 -6.92 10.29 4.16
C HIS A 134 -7.30 10.14 5.64
N PHE A 135 -7.72 8.95 6.07
CA PHE A 135 -8.07 8.68 7.48
C PHE A 135 -6.85 8.66 8.42
N TYR A 136 -5.66 8.33 7.90
CA TYR A 136 -4.38 8.54 8.59
C TYR A 136 -3.75 9.90 8.28
N SER A 137 -2.99 10.44 9.23
CA SER A 137 -2.30 11.73 9.11
C SER A 137 -1.12 11.71 8.12
N GLY A 138 -0.61 12.90 7.76
CA GLY A 138 0.49 13.05 6.80
C GLY A 138 1.83 12.44 7.24
N GLU A 139 2.02 12.16 8.53
CA GLU A 139 3.22 11.50 9.05
C GLU A 139 3.25 10.00 8.74
N ALA A 140 2.07 9.39 8.53
CA ALA A 140 1.95 7.97 8.26
C ALA A 140 2.55 7.60 6.89
N THR A 141 3.03 6.36 6.77
CA THR A 141 3.45 5.79 5.49
C THR A 141 3.02 4.35 5.38
N SER A 142 2.71 3.91 4.16
CA SER A 142 2.57 2.49 3.83
C SER A 142 3.69 2.10 2.87
N THR A 143 4.43 1.03 3.17
CA THR A 143 5.48 0.50 2.30
C THR A 143 5.10 -0.91 1.84
N PHE A 144 4.85 -1.06 0.54
CA PHE A 144 4.53 -2.33 -0.10
C PHE A 144 5.80 -2.94 -0.67
N THR A 145 6.04 -4.22 -0.37
CA THR A 145 7.28 -4.90 -0.74
C THR A 145 7.02 -6.28 -1.29
N VAL A 146 7.89 -6.69 -2.22
CA VAL A 146 8.05 -8.08 -2.65
C VAL A 146 9.55 -8.39 -2.57
N THR A 147 9.90 -9.47 -1.90
CA THR A 147 11.29 -9.90 -1.68
C THR A 147 11.43 -11.38 -1.98
N ARG A 148 12.44 -11.75 -2.76
CA ARG A 148 12.96 -13.11 -2.89
C ARG A 148 14.23 -13.25 -2.06
N GLU A 149 14.30 -14.30 -1.26
CA GLU A 149 15.51 -14.79 -0.60
C GLU A 149 15.71 -16.25 -0.98
N MET A 150 16.69 -16.54 -1.84
CA MET A 150 16.92 -17.87 -2.41
C MET A 150 15.64 -18.41 -3.05
N THR A 151 15.01 -19.41 -2.41
CA THR A 151 13.80 -20.10 -2.86
C THR A 151 12.52 -19.56 -2.22
N LYS A 152 12.61 -18.57 -1.33
CA LYS A 152 11.48 -18.02 -0.59
C LYS A 152 11.06 -16.68 -1.17
N ILE A 153 9.75 -16.49 -1.36
CA ILE A 153 9.15 -15.20 -1.71
C ILE A 153 8.35 -14.69 -0.52
N THR A 154 8.49 -13.40 -0.21
CA THR A 154 7.72 -12.69 0.82
C THR A 154 7.14 -11.43 0.21
N ALA A 155 5.81 -11.27 0.25
CA ALA A 155 5.16 -9.99 0.06
C ALA A 155 4.75 -9.42 1.42
N ALA A 156 5.00 -8.13 1.63
CA ALA A 156 4.67 -7.49 2.90
C ALA A 156 4.24 -6.04 2.72
N VAL A 157 3.37 -5.60 3.64
CA VAL A 157 3.01 -4.19 3.84
C VAL A 157 3.47 -3.76 5.22
N TYR A 158 4.20 -2.66 5.25
CA TYR A 158 4.73 -2.05 6.46
C TYR A 158 4.18 -0.64 6.62
N ASP A 159 3.21 -0.49 7.50
CA ASP A 159 2.74 0.83 7.90
C ASP A 159 3.55 1.35 9.08
N ARG A 160 4.01 2.59 8.95
CA ARG A 160 4.72 3.32 9.99
C ARG A 160 3.97 4.59 10.30
N ASN A 161 4.17 5.04 11.52
CA ASN A 161 3.66 6.29 12.03
C ASN A 161 2.14 6.48 11.91
N THR A 162 1.36 5.39 12.04
CA THR A 162 -0.09 5.44 11.78
C THR A 162 -0.84 6.10 12.92
N LYS A 163 -1.44 7.26 12.62
CA LYS A 163 -2.27 8.03 13.53
C LYS A 163 -3.52 8.51 12.81
N PRO A 164 -4.65 8.69 13.51
CA PRO A 164 -5.82 9.32 12.93
C PRO A 164 -5.43 10.73 12.45
N ASN A 165 -5.84 11.07 11.24
CA ASN A 165 -5.79 12.43 10.76
C ASN A 165 -6.67 13.29 11.70
N GLN A 166 -6.11 14.34 12.30
CA GLN A 166 -6.79 15.20 13.29
C GLN A 166 -7.31 16.51 12.70
N ASP A 167 -7.00 16.82 11.43
CA ASP A 167 -7.45 18.03 10.70
C ASP A 167 -8.93 17.90 10.28
N THR A 168 -9.79 17.71 11.28
CA THR A 168 -11.00 16.87 11.20
C THR A 168 -12.31 17.59 10.99
N ASP A 169 -12.29 18.85 10.56
CA ASP A 169 -13.52 19.54 10.16
C ASP A 169 -14.08 19.03 8.81
N GLN A 170 -13.42 18.08 8.13
CA GLN A 170 -13.72 17.67 6.76
C GLN A 170 -13.74 16.16 6.46
N LEU A 171 -13.50 15.28 7.44
CA LEU A 171 -13.90 13.88 7.31
C LEU A 171 -15.39 13.78 7.63
N SER A 172 -16.17 13.02 6.86
CA SER A 172 -17.57 12.82 7.21
C SER A 172 -17.63 12.13 8.58
N ASP A 173 -18.38 12.70 9.53
CA ASP A 173 -18.54 12.17 10.90
C ASP A 173 -19.00 10.69 10.92
N GLN A 174 -19.45 10.16 9.80
CA GLN A 174 -20.02 8.82 9.66
C GLN A 174 -18.97 7.71 9.53
N LEU A 175 -17.79 7.93 8.92
CA LEU A 175 -16.74 6.89 8.91
C LEU A 175 -16.20 6.66 10.33
N ARG A 176 -16.10 7.72 11.13
CA ARG A 176 -15.84 7.67 12.59
C ARG A 176 -16.89 6.88 13.37
N ASN A 177 -18.12 6.78 12.85
CA ASN A 177 -19.21 6.02 13.47
C ASN A 177 -19.22 4.55 13.02
N ALA A 178 -18.79 4.24 11.79
CA ALA A 178 -18.78 2.87 11.24
C ALA A 178 -17.57 2.03 11.73
N ILE A 179 -16.43 2.68 11.94
CA ILE A 179 -15.21 2.08 12.47
C ILE A 179 -14.91 2.74 13.81
N ILE A 180 -15.23 2.04 14.91
CA ILE A 180 -15.16 2.56 16.29
C ILE A 180 -13.69 2.78 16.68
N GLY A 181 -13.14 3.94 16.31
CA GLY A 181 -11.79 4.39 16.69
C GLY A 181 -10.64 3.72 15.93
N ILE A 182 -9.42 4.08 16.34
CA ILE A 182 -8.16 3.70 15.67
C ILE A 182 -7.96 2.18 15.58
N SER A 183 -8.44 1.40 16.56
CA SER A 183 -8.33 -0.06 16.57
C SER A 183 -9.11 -0.72 15.44
N GLY A 184 -10.29 -0.18 15.11
CA GLY A 184 -11.08 -0.64 13.98
C GLY A 184 -10.37 -0.36 12.65
N ILE A 185 -9.77 0.82 12.50
CA ILE A 185 -9.02 1.20 11.30
C ILE A 185 -7.81 0.27 11.11
N ILE A 186 -7.02 0.06 12.17
CA ILE A 186 -5.87 -0.86 12.15
C ILE A 186 -6.31 -2.27 11.74
N SER A 187 -7.43 -2.76 12.28
CA SER A 187 -7.94 -4.10 11.98
C SER A 187 -8.40 -4.19 10.52
N PHE A 188 -9.09 -3.16 10.02
CA PHE A 188 -9.46 -3.04 8.62
C PHE A 188 -8.24 -3.07 7.71
N SER A 189 -7.24 -2.21 7.96
CA SER A 189 -5.98 -2.19 7.19
C SER A 189 -5.28 -3.55 7.18
N ARG A 190 -5.21 -4.24 8.32
CA ARG A 190 -4.61 -5.58 8.39
C ARG A 190 -5.29 -6.59 7.48
N ILE A 191 -6.62 -6.57 7.40
CA ILE A 191 -7.39 -7.45 6.52
C ILE A 191 -7.09 -7.12 5.06
N GLN A 192 -7.18 -5.84 4.68
CA GLN A 192 -6.87 -5.37 3.33
C GLN A 192 -5.47 -5.80 2.88
N TRP A 193 -4.47 -5.56 3.72
CA TRP A 193 -3.07 -5.91 3.44
C TRP A 193 -2.84 -7.40 3.36
N LYS A 194 -3.50 -8.21 4.21
CA LYS A 194 -3.33 -9.66 4.15
C LYS A 194 -3.88 -10.22 2.84
N THR A 195 -5.03 -9.72 2.39
CA THR A 195 -5.60 -10.11 1.10
C THR A 195 -4.65 -9.75 -0.04
N LEU A 196 -4.08 -8.54 -0.04
CA LEU A 196 -3.12 -8.11 -1.05
C LEU A 196 -1.84 -8.96 -1.04
N THR A 197 -1.20 -9.15 0.12
CA THR A 197 0.07 -9.89 0.22
C THR A 197 -0.09 -11.35 -0.20
N ASP A 198 -1.22 -11.99 0.12
CA ASP A 198 -1.52 -13.34 -0.38
C ASP A 198 -1.65 -13.39 -1.90
N ALA A 199 -2.36 -12.42 -2.48
CA ALA A 199 -2.65 -12.41 -3.90
C ALA A 199 -1.42 -12.07 -4.77
N LEU A 200 -0.53 -11.19 -4.28
CA LEU A 200 0.72 -10.84 -4.98
C LEU A 200 1.59 -12.06 -5.27
N ILE A 201 1.70 -13.00 -4.32
CA ILE A 201 2.60 -14.16 -4.41
C ILE A 201 1.88 -15.46 -4.75
N LYS A 202 0.60 -15.40 -5.13
CA LYS A 202 -0.16 -16.58 -5.54
C LYS A 202 0.49 -17.20 -6.78
N GLN A 203 0.75 -18.51 -6.75
CA GLN A 203 1.17 -19.24 -7.95
C GLN A 203 0.00 -19.31 -8.94
N ASP A 204 0.28 -19.11 -10.23
CA ASP A 204 -0.70 -19.38 -11.28
C ASP A 204 -0.96 -20.89 -11.32
N GLU A 205 -2.23 -21.27 -11.50
CA GLU A 205 -2.66 -22.68 -11.59
C GLU A 205 -2.24 -23.34 -12.90
#